data_AF-A0A8S2R5M4-F1
#
_entry.id   AF-A0A8S2R5M4-F1
#
_cell.length_a   1.000
_cell.length_b   1.000
_cell.length_c   1.000
_cell.angle_alpha   90.00
_cell.angle_beta   90.00
_cell.angle_gamma   90.00
#
_symmetry.space_group_name_H-M   'P 1'
#
loop_
_entity.id
_entity.type
_entity.pdbx_description
1 polymer ?
#
loop_
_entity_poly.entity_id
_entity_poly.type
_entity_poly.pdbx_seq_one_letter_code
_entity_poly.pdbx_strand_id
1 'polypeptide(L)' 'LSAKASKPTINCTMLTPVVHTLGEDSACIAYVLLLQYLDRNGQAQSIRTEETRIWHKKDARWQCVHFHRSGQPISAIKSS' A
#
# COMPACT_ATOMS: atom_id res chain seq x y z
N LEU A 1 14.44 -23.41 -22.99
CA LEU A 1 13.05 -23.00 -22.64
C LEU A 1 13.14 -21.71 -21.83
N SER A 2 12.93 -20.55 -22.47
CA SER A 2 13.00 -19.27 -21.77
C SER A 2 11.77 -19.16 -20.86
N ALA A 3 11.97 -19.21 -19.54
CA ALA A 3 10.90 -18.99 -18.58
C ALA A 3 10.41 -17.55 -18.77
N LYS A 4 9.15 -17.39 -19.21
CA LYS A 4 8.47 -16.09 -19.19
C LYS A 4 8.52 -15.59 -17.75
N ALA A 5 9.17 -14.45 -17.52
CA ALA A 5 9.19 -13.81 -16.22
C ALA A 5 7.75 -13.54 -15.77
N SER A 6 7.23 -14.35 -14.86
CA SER A 6 5.97 -14.08 -14.18
C SER A 6 6.14 -12.79 -13.37
N LYS A 7 5.15 -11.89 -13.42
CA LYS A 7 5.17 -10.69 -12.56
C LYS A 7 5.42 -11.14 -11.11
N PRO A 8 6.32 -10.48 -10.37
CA PRO A 8 6.59 -10.85 -9.00
C PRO A 8 5.29 -10.81 -8.19
N THR A 9 4.98 -11.92 -7.51
CA THR A 9 3.85 -11.99 -6.60
C THR A 9 4.18 -11.18 -5.36
N ILE A 10 3.46 -10.07 -5.15
CA ILE A 10 3.60 -9.21 -3.98
C ILE A 10 2.37 -9.42 -3.11
N ASN A 11 2.59 -9.90 -1.88
CA ASN A 11 1.56 -9.89 -0.84
C ASN A 11 1.53 -8.52 -0.17
N CYS A 12 0.33 -7.98 0.04
CA CYS A 12 0.11 -6.62 0.55
C CYS A 12 -0.81 -6.68 1.76
N THR A 13 -0.27 -6.43 2.94
CA THR A 13 -0.99 -6.53 4.22
C THR A 13 -1.12 -5.15 4.86
N MET A 14 -2.35 -4.75 5.19
CA MET A 14 -2.63 -3.53 5.95
C MET A 14 -2.63 -3.86 7.45
N LEU A 15 -1.65 -3.34 8.18
CA LEU A 15 -1.50 -3.56 9.61
C LEU A 15 -2.08 -2.39 10.39
N THR A 16 -2.82 -2.74 11.45
CA THR A 16 -3.39 -1.81 12.44
C THR A 16 -4.08 -0.59 11.80
N PRO A 17 -5.09 -0.79 10.93
CA PRO A 17 -5.81 0.34 10.34
C PRO A 17 -6.58 1.09 11.42
N VAL A 18 -6.36 2.41 11.49
CA VAL A 18 -7.14 3.33 12.31
C VAL A 18 -7.94 4.23 11.39
N VAL A 19 -9.26 4.27 11.58
CA VAL A 19 -10.17 5.09 10.79
C VAL A 19 -10.78 6.17 11.68
N HIS A 20 -10.70 7.42 11.24
CA HIS A 20 -11.38 8.56 11.83
C HIS A 20 -12.43 9.08 10.84
N THR A 21 -13.70 9.07 11.23
CA THR A 21 -14.76 9.76 10.48
C THR A 21 -14.67 11.26 10.78
N LEU A 22 -14.82 12.08 9.74
CA LEU A 22 -14.70 13.54 9.78
C LEU A 22 -15.99 14.15 9.22
N GLY A 23 -17.09 13.99 9.96
CA GLY A 23 -18.44 14.28 9.47
C GLY A 23 -19.00 13.15 8.61
N GLU A 24 -20.03 13.45 7.80
CA GLU A 24 -20.78 12.45 7.02
C GLU A 24 -20.06 12.01 5.73
N ASP A 25 -19.36 12.95 5.09
CA ASP A 25 -18.78 12.74 3.76
C ASP A 25 -17.25 12.72 3.75
N SER A 26 -16.58 12.68 4.91
CA SER A 26 -15.12 12.62 4.96
C SER A 26 -14.62 11.60 5.98
N ALA A 27 -13.49 10.98 5.67
CA ALA A 27 -12.81 10.05 6.57
C ALA A 27 -11.30 10.11 6.36
N CYS A 28 -10.55 9.92 7.43
CA CYS A 28 -9.12 9.70 7.40
C CYS A 28 -8.84 8.25 7.80
N ILE A 29 -7.97 7.56 7.07
CA ILE A 29 -7.45 6.26 7.47
C ILE A 29 -5.93 6.32 7.52
N ALA A 30 -5.34 5.81 8.59
CA ALA A 30 -3.90 5.63 8.72
C ALA A 30 -3.58 4.16 9.02
N TYR A 31 -2.54 3.63 8.40
CA TYR A 31 -2.10 2.25 8.57
C TYR A 31 -0.62 2.09 8.25
N VAL A 32 -0.08 0.93 8.63
CA VAL A 32 1.21 0.45 8.14
C VAL A 32 0.94 -0.55 7.02
N LEU A 33 1.54 -0.34 5.86
CA LEU A 33 1.53 -1.28 4.75
C LEU A 33 2.77 -2.16 4.82
N LEU A 34 2.57 -3.47 4.92
CA LEU A 34 3.63 -4.47 4.82
C LEU A 34 3.55 -5.14 3.45
N LEU A 35 4.59 -4.96 2.64
CA LEU A 35 4.73 -5.59 1.33
C LEU A 35 5.72 -6.75 1.45
N GLN A 36 5.32 -7.94 1.04
CA GLN A 36 6.15 -9.14 1.10
C GLN A 36 6.25 -9.74 -0.29
N TYR A 37 7.46 -10.09 -0.71
CA TYR A 37 7.71 -10.60 -2.07
C TYR A 37 8.99 -11.44 -2.10
N LEU A 38 9.18 -12.20 -3.17
CA LEU A 38 10.46 -12.86 -3.47
C LEU A 38 11.26 -11.97 -4.43
N ASP A 39 12.52 -11.72 -4.12
CA ASP A 39 13.44 -11.01 -5.01
C ASP A 39 13.92 -11.89 -6.18
N ARG A 40 14.82 -11.35 -7.01
CA ARG A 40 15.33 -12.07 -8.20
C ARG A 40 16.11 -13.35 -7.87
N ASN A 41 16.62 -13.46 -6.65
CA ASN A 41 17.33 -14.64 -6.16
C ASN A 41 16.38 -15.63 -5.46
N GLY A 42 15.07 -15.35 -5.46
CA GLY A 42 14.06 -16.14 -4.77
C GLY A 42 14.09 -15.95 -3.25
N GLN A 43 14.79 -14.94 -2.73
CA GLN A 43 14.83 -14.66 -1.30
C GLN A 43 13.64 -13.83 -0.87
N ALA A 44 13.06 -14.18 0.29
CA ALA A 44 11.93 -13.46 0.84
C ALA A 44 12.35 -12.09 1.38
N GLN A 45 11.67 -11.05 0.91
CA GLN A 45 11.87 -9.67 1.31
C GLN A 45 10.60 -9.11 1.94
N SER A 46 10.77 -8.12 2.82
CA SER A 46 9.67 -7.36 3.43
C SER A 46 9.97 -5.87 3.44
N ILE A 47 9.02 -5.06 2.99
CA ILE A 47 9.07 -3.60 3.02
C ILE A 47 7.93 -3.10 3.89
N ARG A 48 8.25 -2.14 4.76
CA ARG A 48 7.30 -1.48 5.65
C ARG A 48 7.22 0.01 5.28
N THR A 49 6.00 0.50 5.14
CA THR A 49 5.72 1.91 4.88
C THR A 49 4.48 2.35 5.66
N GLU A 50 4.47 3.56 6.21
CA GLU A 50 3.29 4.14 6.83
C GLU A 50 2.52 4.95 5.79
N GLU A 51 1.19 4.84 5.80
CA GLU A 51 0.33 5.51 4.84
C GLU A 51 -0.90 6.11 5.52
N THR A 52 -1.14 7.38 5.22
CA THR A 52 -2.36 8.10 5.59
C THR A 52 -3.12 8.46 4.33
N ARG A 53 -4.42 8.16 4.27
CA ARG A 53 -5.31 8.53 3.17
C ARG A 53 -6.48 9.34 3.69
N ILE A 54 -6.77 10.43 2.99
CA ILE A 54 -7.98 11.21 3.19
C ILE A 54 -8.98 10.82 2.11
N TRP A 55 -10.15 10.41 2.54
CA TRP A 55 -11.27 10.04 1.72
C TRP A 55 -12.37 11.08 1.85
N HIS A 56 -12.98 11.42 0.73
CA HIS A 56 -14.14 12.30 0.67
C HIS A 56 -15.19 11.68 -0.26
N LYS A 57 -16.46 11.75 0.13
CA LYS A 57 -17.60 11.19 -0.59
C LYS A 57 -18.19 12.24 -1.51
N LYS A 58 -18.15 12.01 -2.82
CA LYS A 58 -18.76 12.86 -3.85
C LYS A 58 -19.72 12.01 -4.67
N ASP A 59 -20.94 12.51 -4.91
CA ASP A 59 -21.98 11.79 -5.65
C ASP A 59 -22.18 10.35 -5.13
N ALA A 60 -22.26 10.23 -3.80
CA ALA A 60 -22.34 8.98 -3.05
C ALA A 60 -21.14 8.00 -3.19
N ARG A 61 -20.03 8.42 -3.80
CA ARG A 61 -18.82 7.60 -4.00
C ARG A 61 -17.64 8.11 -3.20
N TRP A 62 -17.00 7.23 -2.44
CA TRP A 62 -15.74 7.53 -1.75
C TRP A 62 -14.58 7.67 -2.73
N GLN A 63 -13.84 8.77 -2.62
CA GLN A 63 -12.66 9.06 -3.41
C GLN A 63 -11.50 9.41 -2.48
N CYS A 64 -10.33 8.82 -2.73
CA CYS A 64 -9.10 9.20 -2.03
C CYS A 64 -8.64 10.55 -2.58
N VAL A 65 -8.89 11.63 -1.84
CA VAL A 65 -8.58 13.00 -2.26
C VAL A 65 -7.16 13.42 -1.89
N HIS A 66 -6.54 12.73 -0.94
CA HIS A 66 -5.15 12.95 -0.56
C HIS A 66 -4.55 11.66 0.00
N PHE A 67 -3.25 11.47 -0.19
CA PHE A 67 -2.49 10.47 0.53
C PHE A 67 -1.10 11.00 0.88
N HIS A 68 -0.58 10.52 2.01
CA HIS A 68 0.79 10.70 2.43
C HIS A 68 1.39 9.32 2.66
N ARG A 69 2.65 9.13 2.27
CA ARG A 69 3.39 7.91 2.52
C ARG A 69 4.79 8.23 3.04
N SER A 70 5.20 7.56 4.12
CA SER A 70 6.54 7.63 4.69
C SER A 70 7.19 6.24 4.79
N GLY A 71 8.49 6.20 5.07
CA GLY A 71 9.25 4.96 5.16
C GLY A 71 9.83 4.51 3.82
N GLN A 72 10.04 3.20 3.65
CA GLN A 72 10.72 2.68 2.47
C GLN A 72 9.85 2.79 1.21
N PRO A 73 10.38 3.33 0.10
CA PRO A 73 9.58 3.53 -1.10
C PRO A 73 9.29 2.20 -1.80
N ILE A 74 8.07 2.03 -2.29
CA ILE A 74 7.65 0.83 -3.06
C ILE A 74 8.52 0.63 -4.32
N SER A 75 9.12 1.70 -4.86
CA SER A 75 10.08 1.60 -5.97
C SER A 75 11.28 0.70 -5.65
N ALA A 76 11.62 0.52 -4.36
CA ALA A 76 12.69 -0.39 -3.94
C ALA A 76 12.45 -1.85 -4.35
N ILE A 77 11.19 -2.28 -4.52
CA ILE A 77 10.84 -3.64 -5.00
C ILE A 77 11.26 -3.82 -6.47
N LYS A 78 11.25 -2.77 -7.28
CA LYS A 78 11.66 -2.88 -8.70
C LYS A 78 13.18 -2.99 -8.88
N SER A 79 13.94 -2.47 -7.90
CA SER A 79 15.41 -2.50 -7.90
C SER A 79 16.00 -3.78 -7.30
N SER A 80 15.22 -4.53 -6.52
CA SER A 80 15.60 -5.86 -5.99
C SER A 80 15.43 -7.00 -7.00
#